data_AF-A0A0B1RYJ2-F1
#
_entry.id   AF-A0A0B1RYJ2-F1
#
_cell.length_a   1.000
_cell.length_b   1.000
_cell.length_c   1.000
_cell.angle_alpha   90.00
_cell.angle_beta   90.00
_cell.angle_gamma   90.00
#
_symmetry.space_group_name_H-M   'P 1'
#
loop_
_entity.id
_entity.type
_entity.pdbx_description
1 polymer ?
#
loop_
_entity_poly.entity_id
_entity_poly.type
_entity_poly.pdbx_seq_one_letter_code
_entity_poly.pdbx_strand_id
1 'polypeptide(L)' 'MLRPHWATQVYGTAFPSASNIVFSPPLVSIILKEGAHHYDLRGAHPDDTDEVKEVRRLEKTHIKKWIQKAKTWRS' A
#
# COMPACT_ATOMS: atom_id res chain seq x y z
N MET A 1 25.32 -18.51 10.77
CA MET A 1 24.24 -18.66 11.78
C MET A 1 22.99 -17.99 11.24
N LEU A 2 21.82 -18.63 11.33
CA LEU A 2 20.55 -17.99 11.00
C LEU A 2 20.02 -17.18 12.20
N ARG A 3 19.38 -16.03 11.95
CA ARG A 3 18.74 -15.20 12.99
C ARG A 3 17.22 -15.13 12.76
N PRO A 4 16.46 -16.20 13.01
CA PRO A 4 15.06 -16.31 12.61
C PRO A 4 14.16 -15.21 13.18
N HIS A 5 14.47 -14.67 14.37
CA HIS A 5 13.67 -13.65 15.03
C HIS A 5 14.09 -12.20 14.70
N TRP A 6 15.12 -11.99 13.87
CA TRP A 6 15.64 -10.64 13.59
C TRP A 6 14.60 -9.71 12.97
N ALA A 7 13.83 -10.19 11.99
CA ALA A 7 12.78 -9.39 11.36
C ALA A 7 11.72 -8.94 12.38
N THR A 8 11.27 -9.85 13.25
CA THR A 8 10.31 -9.54 14.32
C THR A 8 10.87 -8.57 15.36
N GLN A 9 12.16 -8.66 15.69
CA GLN A 9 12.81 -7.74 16.64
C GLN A 9 12.99 -6.32 16.09
N VAL A 10 13.25 -6.19 14.79
CA VAL A 10 13.49 -4.88 14.14
C VAL A 10 12.20 -4.20 13.69
N TYR A 11 11.26 -4.96 13.12
CA TYR A 11 10.04 -4.40 12.50
C TYR A 11 8.77 -4.64 13.33
N GLY A 12 8.79 -5.55 14.31
CA GLY A 12 7.61 -5.96 15.07
C GLY A 12 6.65 -6.85 14.27
N THR A 13 5.46 -7.07 14.83
CA THR A 13 4.32 -7.78 14.20
C THR A 13 3.08 -6.90 14.06
N ALA A 14 3.10 -5.69 14.60
CA ALA A 14 2.00 -4.73 14.58
C ALA A 14 2.57 -3.33 14.38
N PHE A 15 1.86 -2.50 13.60
CA PHE A 15 2.37 -1.19 13.14
C PHE A 15 1.48 0.00 13.58
N PRO A 16 1.08 0.12 14.87
CA PRO A 16 0.08 1.10 15.31
C PRO A 16 0.52 2.56 15.17
N SER A 17 1.84 2.83 15.17
CA SER A 17 2.42 4.16 14.98
C SER A 17 2.83 4.47 13.54
N ALA A 18 2.80 3.48 12.63
CA ALA A 18 3.13 3.70 11.22
C ALA A 18 1.96 4.37 10.49
N SER A 19 2.27 5.18 9.48
CA SER A 19 1.27 5.91 8.70
C SER A 19 1.70 6.09 7.25
N ASN A 20 0.73 6.33 6.36
CA ASN A 20 0.94 6.51 4.91
C ASN A 20 1.52 5.28 4.19
N ILE A 21 1.03 4.09 4.57
CA ILE A 21 1.26 2.79 3.91
C ILE A 21 -0.14 2.21 3.59
N VAL A 22 -0.26 1.12 2.81
CA VAL A 22 -1.55 0.52 2.36
C VAL A 22 -1.79 -0.94 2.85
N PHE A 23 -2.15 -1.14 4.12
CA PHE A 23 -2.72 -2.35 4.77
C PHE A 23 -3.89 -2.22 5.83
N SER A 24 -4.22 -1.07 6.48
CA SER A 24 -5.55 -0.65 7.14
C SER A 24 -5.45 0.62 8.06
N PRO A 25 -6.46 1.53 8.17
CA PRO A 25 -6.28 2.94 8.64
C PRO A 25 -5.53 3.17 9.98
N PRO A 26 -4.63 4.20 10.08
CA PRO A 26 -4.27 5.23 9.08
C PRO A 26 -3.48 4.68 7.89
N LEU A 27 -3.19 3.39 7.95
CA LEU A 27 -2.42 2.58 7.04
C LEU A 27 -3.30 1.97 5.93
N VAL A 28 -4.58 2.32 5.70
CA VAL A 28 -5.55 1.88 4.62
C VAL A 28 -5.33 0.52 3.88
N SER A 29 -6.21 -0.49 3.96
CA SER A 29 -6.05 -1.77 3.22
C SER A 29 -6.77 -1.75 1.87
N ILE A 30 -6.20 -2.40 0.85
CA ILE A 30 -6.89 -2.64 -0.42
C ILE A 30 -6.70 -4.13 -0.78
N ILE A 31 -7.82 -4.83 -1.00
CA ILE A 31 -7.83 -6.24 -1.38
C ILE A 31 -8.18 -6.30 -2.87
N LEU A 32 -7.30 -6.92 -3.65
CA LEU A 32 -7.52 -7.28 -5.06
C LEU A 32 -7.77 -8.79 -5.11
N LYS A 33 -9.03 -9.21 -5.16
CA LYS A 33 -9.44 -10.61 -4.92
C LYS A 33 -8.97 -11.55 -6.00
N GLU A 34 -9.10 -11.13 -7.27
CA GLU A 34 -8.67 -11.91 -8.43
C GLU A 34 -7.19 -11.63 -8.80
N GLY A 35 -6.46 -10.92 -7.92
CA GLY A 35 -5.08 -10.51 -8.13
C GLY A 35 -4.06 -11.57 -7.73
N ALA A 36 -3.20 -11.95 -8.67
CA ALA A 36 -1.93 -12.59 -8.33
C ALA A 36 -0.98 -11.61 -7.62
N HIS A 37 0.05 -12.15 -6.96
CA HIS A 37 1.05 -11.58 -6.03
C HIS A 37 1.20 -10.03 -5.88
N HIS A 38 1.20 -9.26 -6.96
CA HIS A 38 1.24 -7.78 -6.97
C HIS A 38 0.74 -7.22 -8.32
N TYR A 39 -0.43 -7.68 -8.76
CA TYR A 39 -0.97 -7.38 -10.09
C TYR A 39 -1.24 -5.87 -10.32
N ASP A 40 -1.65 -5.17 -9.28
CA ASP A 40 -1.72 -3.71 -9.17
C ASP A 40 -0.45 -3.00 -9.64
N LEU A 41 0.75 -3.51 -9.29
CA LEU A 41 2.04 -2.91 -9.65
C LEU A 41 2.49 -3.13 -11.10
N ARG A 42 1.78 -3.95 -11.89
CA ARG A 42 2.12 -4.18 -13.30
C ARG A 42 1.72 -2.99 -14.18
N GLY A 43 2.35 -2.90 -15.35
CA GLY A 43 1.91 -1.96 -16.40
C GLY A 43 0.46 -2.25 -16.82
N ALA A 44 -0.22 -1.21 -17.33
CA ALA A 44 -1.60 -1.35 -17.82
C ALA A 44 -1.67 -2.29 -19.03
N HIS A 45 -2.69 -3.15 -19.05
CA HIS A 45 -2.94 -4.13 -20.12
C HIS A 45 -4.39 -4.00 -20.64
N PRO A 46 -4.67 -4.26 -21.93
CA PRO A 46 -6.04 -4.28 -22.44
C PRO A 46 -6.96 -5.24 -21.67
N ASP A 47 -6.42 -6.41 -21.32
CA ASP A 47 -7.14 -7.45 -20.57
C ASP A 47 -7.19 -7.20 -19.05
N ASP A 48 -6.86 -5.98 -18.59
CA ASP A 48 -6.94 -5.67 -17.17
C ASP A 48 -8.37 -5.79 -16.65
N THR A 49 -8.54 -6.47 -15.52
CA THR A 49 -9.85 -6.56 -14.85
C THR A 49 -10.29 -5.19 -14.34
N ASP A 50 -11.60 -4.97 -14.22
CA ASP A 50 -12.11 -3.72 -13.65
C ASP A 50 -11.78 -3.59 -12.16
N GLU A 51 -11.55 -4.72 -11.46
CA GLU A 51 -11.05 -4.74 -10.09
C GLU A 51 -9.65 -4.12 -9.98
N VAL A 52 -8.68 -4.53 -10.82
CA VAL A 52 -7.31 -3.96 -10.77
C VAL A 52 -7.29 -2.48 -11.19
N LYS A 53 -8.17 -2.07 -12.11
CA LYS A 53 -8.34 -0.66 -12.49
C LYS A 53 -8.83 0.18 -11.31
N GLU A 54 -9.80 -0.32 -10.54
CA GLU A 54 -10.35 0.35 -9.37
C GLU A 54 -9.35 0.39 -8.21
N VAL A 55 -8.66 -0.72 -7.92
CA VAL A 55 -7.57 -0.78 -6.93
C VAL A 55 -6.50 0.28 -7.23
N ARG A 56 -5.99 0.32 -8.46
CA ARG A 56 -5.04 1.37 -8.90
C ARG A 56 -5.62 2.78 -8.79
N ARG A 57 -6.94 2.98 -8.96
CA ARG A 57 -7.61 4.29 -8.78
C ARG A 57 -7.62 4.72 -7.32
N LEU A 58 -7.89 3.79 -6.40
CA LEU A 58 -7.88 4.01 -4.95
C LEU A 58 -6.46 4.35 -4.46
N GLU A 59 -5.45 3.56 -4.85
CA GLU A 59 -4.03 3.83 -4.54
C GLU A 59 -3.60 5.24 -4.97
N LYS A 60 -3.83 5.59 -6.25
CA LYS A 60 -3.56 6.94 -6.78
C LYS A 60 -4.28 8.04 -5.98
N THR A 61 -5.46 7.76 -5.44
CA THR A 61 -6.23 8.70 -4.62
C THR A 61 -5.57 8.92 -3.26
N HIS A 62 -5.07 7.85 -2.62
CA HIS A 62 -4.37 7.95 -1.34
C HIS A 62 -2.99 8.62 -1.49
N ILE A 63 -2.21 8.24 -2.51
CA ILE A 63 -0.91 8.84 -2.81
C ILE A 63 -1.04 10.36 -3.05
N LYS A 64 -2.06 10.79 -3.82
CA LYS A 64 -2.35 12.23 -4.01
C LYS A 64 -2.65 12.95 -2.70
N LYS A 65 -3.44 12.36 -1.79
CA LYS A 65 -3.72 12.93 -0.47
C LYS A 65 -2.45 13.09 0.37
N TRP A 66 -1.55 12.11 0.34
CA TRP A 66 -0.27 12.18 1.04
C TRP A 66 0.66 13.26 0.48
N ILE A 67 0.76 13.38 -0.85
CA ILE A 67 1.52 14.46 -1.51
C ILE A 67 0.96 15.83 -1.11
N GLN A 68 -0.36 16.00 -1.14
CA GLN A 68 -0.99 17.26 -0.75
C GLN A 68 -0.71 17.60 0.73
N LYS A 69 -0.87 16.63 1.64
CA LYS A 69 -0.53 16.80 3.05
C LYS A 69 0.96 17.16 3.23
N ALA A 70 1.87 16.47 2.55
CA ALA A 70 3.30 16.76 2.63
C ALA A 70 3.67 18.17 2.08
N LYS A 71 2.86 18.73 1.17
CA LYS A 71 3.01 20.13 0.73
C LYS A 71 2.50 21.12 1.78
N THR A 72 1.30 20.92 2.34
CA THR A 72 0.73 21.84 3.35
C THR A 72 1.47 21.81 4.69
N TRP A 73 2.26 20.78 4.98
CA TRP A 73 3.14 20.71 6.15
C TRP A 73 4.51 21.39 5.95
N ARG A 74 4.81 21.90 4.73
CA ARG A 74 6.07 22.57 4.38
C ARG A 74 5.90 24.05 4.02
N SER A 75 4.67 24.54 4.01
CA SER A 75 4.27 25.94 3.81
C SER A 75 4.00 26.62 5.14
#